data_AF-A0A0G3H116-F1
#
_entry.id   AF-A0A0G3H116-F1
#
_cell.length_a   1.000
_cell.length_b   1.000
_cell.length_c   1.000
_cell.angle_alpha   90.00
_cell.angle_beta   90.00
_cell.angle_gamma   90.00
#
_symmetry.space_group_name_H-M   'P 1'
#
loop_
_entity.id
_entity.type
_entity.pdbx_description
1 polymer ?
#
loop_
_entity_poly.entity_id
_entity_poly.type
_entity_poly.pdbx_seq_one_letter_code
_entity_poly.pdbx_strand_id
1 'polypeptide(L)'
;MTYQLPAQLIHDIISDLPTRLKKRADALAQDAQTWTISDAPLTITIGTNTVTFSENELACDCLLSPKCAHCGAVALAADVADDTPIAAATPDSKPQEETVPALSTSEQQAALRTASDLIQPVLTELITYGLPALSPLSYAQLVAAVHHARTHKLYRLERALTAVVTVRNRIRGGNQRTGPRRQAITQAFGNLLQIAHLISHQPDNPATIGVARRSYTELTPGRDDGTFTPIFAEPVVTDSGFAGVVVTLADKTGKLYTVGKTPPGTLNDVAKVWHGPVRLGDINTSFTELSTRTVIISGGSASTDGRIGSGKNIRAAQGRAVTCGDVATIPGVDTVTGTPSYADLAKISFGPGSDYFFSRTATQCGVAGLVADVLDAETITLVVHDRIIKAVWIDETRLIPGLDRRGADIAVVSPNKELGYIDPSPTTVVYSWLQRIALQGQSGVHHEQLKTDRAQLRAMNAPTGAELLERIATHYTIPHITALAFYCLGN
;
A
#
# COMPACT_ATOMS: atom_id res chain seq x y z
N MET A 1 12.86 2.39 20.29
CA MET A 1 13.99 2.01 19.40
C MET A 1 13.78 0.57 18.97
N THR A 2 14.22 0.21 17.78
CA THR A 2 13.95 -1.09 17.13
C THR A 2 15.26 -1.76 16.77
N TYR A 3 15.44 -3.02 17.18
CA TYR A 3 16.53 -3.90 16.72
C TYR A 3 15.93 -5.01 15.87
N GLN A 4 16.78 -5.67 15.07
CA GLN A 4 16.35 -6.70 14.14
C GLN A 4 16.99 -8.05 14.46
N LEU A 5 16.23 -9.12 14.32
CA LEU A 5 16.72 -10.50 14.41
C LEU A 5 16.28 -11.31 13.18
N PRO A 6 17.06 -12.33 12.76
CA PRO A 6 16.66 -13.21 11.68
C PRO A 6 15.34 -13.93 11.98
N ALA A 7 14.50 -14.08 10.95
CA ALA A 7 13.17 -14.65 11.09
C ALA A 7 13.21 -16.08 11.66
N GLN A 8 14.12 -16.91 11.16
CA GLN A 8 14.28 -18.29 11.62
C GLN A 8 14.66 -18.34 13.11
N LEU A 9 15.59 -17.49 13.55
CA LEU A 9 16.00 -17.42 14.94
C LEU A 9 14.84 -17.04 15.88
N ILE A 10 14.02 -16.06 15.49
CA ILE A 10 12.82 -15.67 16.25
C ILE A 10 11.87 -16.86 16.38
N HIS A 11 11.63 -17.58 15.28
CA HIS A 11 10.76 -18.75 15.28
C HIS A 11 11.28 -19.83 16.23
N ASP A 12 12.56 -20.22 16.10
CA ASP A 12 13.15 -21.31 16.86
C ASP A 12 13.10 -21.02 18.36
N ILE A 13 13.51 -19.81 18.78
CA ILE A 13 13.49 -19.39 20.18
C ILE A 13 12.07 -19.46 20.76
N ILE A 14 11.08 -18.93 20.05
CA ILE A 14 9.71 -18.90 20.58
C ILE A 14 9.11 -20.30 20.57
N SER A 15 9.29 -21.09 19.51
CA SER A 15 8.73 -22.44 19.38
C SER A 15 9.25 -23.36 20.50
N ASP A 16 10.54 -23.29 20.81
CA ASP A 16 11.20 -24.12 21.83
C ASP A 16 10.85 -23.77 23.28
N LEU A 17 10.23 -22.61 23.53
CA LEU A 17 9.85 -22.22 24.89
C LEU A 17 8.67 -23.05 25.43
N PRO A 18 8.73 -23.53 26.68
CA PRO A 18 7.58 -24.07 27.38
C PRO A 18 6.41 -23.07 27.42
N THR A 19 5.16 -23.55 27.36
CA THR A 19 3.94 -22.72 27.32
C THR A 19 3.87 -21.66 28.41
N ARG A 20 4.31 -21.99 29.64
CA ARG A 20 4.37 -21.04 30.76
C ARG A 20 5.35 -19.88 30.50
N LEU A 21 6.49 -20.18 29.88
CA LEU A 21 7.51 -19.17 29.56
C LEU A 21 7.12 -18.32 28.35
N LYS A 22 6.38 -18.86 27.38
CA LYS A 22 5.79 -18.07 26.26
C LYS A 22 4.91 -16.92 26.77
N LYS A 23 4.01 -17.20 27.71
CA LYS A 23 3.14 -16.16 28.33
C LYS A 23 3.95 -15.10 29.08
N ARG A 24 4.98 -15.54 29.83
CA ARG A 24 5.86 -14.60 30.57
C ARG A 24 6.71 -13.75 29.63
N ALA A 25 7.21 -14.34 28.54
CA ALA A 25 7.96 -13.63 27.51
C ALA A 25 7.11 -12.55 26.83
N ASP A 26 5.86 -12.86 26.49
CA ASP A 26 4.94 -11.88 25.88
C ASP A 26 4.61 -10.74 26.83
N ALA A 27 4.39 -11.03 28.12
CA ALA A 27 4.19 -10.00 29.13
C ALA A 27 5.41 -9.07 29.26
N LEU A 28 6.63 -9.64 29.32
CA LEU A 28 7.86 -8.84 29.35
C LEU A 28 8.03 -7.98 28.10
N ALA A 29 7.72 -8.52 26.92
CA ALA A 29 7.87 -7.82 25.65
C ALA A 29 6.91 -6.62 25.47
N GLN A 30 5.82 -6.55 26.24
CA GLN A 30 4.94 -5.37 26.26
C GLN A 30 5.64 -4.13 26.86
N ASP A 31 6.61 -4.36 27.74
CA ASP A 31 7.41 -3.30 28.38
C ASP A 31 8.72 -3.01 27.63
N ALA A 32 8.87 -3.47 26.37
CA ALA A 32 10.11 -3.35 25.61
C ALA A 32 10.64 -1.90 25.46
N GLN A 33 9.76 -0.92 25.56
CA GLN A 33 10.10 0.50 25.55
C GLN A 33 10.94 0.95 26.77
N THR A 34 10.94 0.20 27.87
CA THR A 34 11.71 0.52 29.09
C THR A 34 13.11 -0.11 29.07
N TRP A 35 13.43 -0.93 28.07
CA TRP A 35 14.70 -1.65 28.01
C TRP A 35 15.83 -0.72 27.57
N THR A 36 17.04 -0.99 28.07
CA THR A 36 18.25 -0.34 27.58
C THR A 36 18.85 -1.19 26.47
N ILE A 37 19.09 -0.59 25.31
CA ILE A 37 19.62 -1.26 24.11
C ILE A 37 20.98 -0.61 23.79
N SER A 38 21.99 -1.44 23.58
CA SER A 38 23.30 -1.02 23.07
C SER A 38 23.61 -1.77 21.79
N ASP A 39 24.01 -1.05 20.74
CA ASP A 39 24.27 -1.57 19.39
C ASP A 39 25.78 -1.64 19.13
N ALA A 40 26.54 -2.49 19.85
CA ALA A 40 27.88 -3.03 19.50
C ALA A 40 28.63 -3.54 20.76
N PRO A 41 28.44 -4.81 21.18
CA PRO A 41 27.54 -5.82 20.64
C PRO A 41 26.07 -5.53 20.95
N LEU A 42 25.14 -6.13 20.20
CA LEU A 42 23.71 -5.98 20.48
C LEU A 42 23.39 -6.59 21.85
N THR A 43 23.10 -5.72 22.82
CA THR A 43 22.74 -6.11 24.19
C THR A 43 21.46 -5.41 24.61
N ILE A 44 20.57 -6.17 25.23
CA ILE A 44 19.27 -5.71 25.71
C ILE A 44 19.16 -6.01 27.20
N THR A 45 19.11 -4.98 28.03
CA THR A 45 18.93 -5.11 29.47
C THR A 45 17.45 -5.01 29.85
N ILE A 46 16.93 -6.10 30.44
CA ILE A 46 15.56 -6.26 30.92
C ILE A 46 15.59 -6.37 32.45
N GLY A 47 15.35 -5.26 33.13
CA GLY A 47 15.48 -5.19 34.58
C GLY A 47 16.93 -5.46 35.01
N THR A 48 17.17 -6.58 35.70
CA THR A 48 18.51 -7.00 36.16
C THR A 48 19.20 -7.99 35.23
N ASN A 49 18.54 -8.46 34.17
CA ASN A 49 19.09 -9.47 33.25
C ASN A 49 19.47 -8.82 31.93
N THR A 50 20.54 -9.30 31.32
CA THR A 50 21.02 -8.84 30.01
C THR A 50 20.97 -9.99 29.01
N VAL A 51 20.39 -9.72 27.85
CA VAL A 51 20.38 -10.62 26.69
C VAL A 51 21.36 -10.06 25.66
N THR A 52 22.29 -10.89 25.22
CA THR A 52 23.27 -10.57 24.20
C THR A 52 22.97 -11.34 22.93
N PHE A 53 23.06 -10.68 21.79
CA PHE A 53 23.00 -11.29 20.48
C PHE A 53 24.41 -11.38 19.88
N SER A 54 24.86 -12.59 19.59
CA SER A 54 26.16 -12.88 18.96
C SER A 54 26.07 -14.16 18.15
N GLU A 55 26.78 -14.24 17.02
CA GLU A 55 26.88 -15.48 16.21
C GLU A 55 25.52 -16.11 15.85
N ASN A 56 24.49 -15.28 15.64
CA ASN A 56 23.13 -15.71 15.36
C ASN A 56 22.42 -16.46 16.53
N GLU A 57 22.84 -16.23 17.76
CA GLU A 57 22.24 -16.79 18.98
C GLU A 57 21.90 -15.69 20.00
N LEU A 58 20.84 -15.93 20.80
CA LEU A 58 20.51 -15.11 21.96
C LEU A 58 20.92 -15.81 23.25
N ALA A 59 21.86 -15.22 23.98
CA ALA A 59 22.28 -15.67 25.30
C ALA A 59 21.82 -14.67 26.36
N CYS A 60 21.16 -15.15 27.41
CA CYS A 60 20.84 -14.36 28.59
C CYS A 60 21.78 -14.73 29.75
N ASP A 61 22.09 -13.76 30.62
CA ASP A 61 22.83 -13.97 31.87
C ASP A 61 22.02 -14.71 32.97
N CYS A 62 20.75 -15.04 32.71
CA CYS A 62 19.93 -15.82 33.64
C CYS A 62 20.18 -17.34 33.52
N LEU A 63 19.94 -18.08 34.61
CA LEU A 63 20.15 -19.53 34.72
C LEU A 63 19.33 -20.40 33.74
N LEU A 64 18.30 -19.83 33.08
CA LEU A 64 17.43 -20.55 32.14
C LEU A 64 17.84 -20.34 30.68
N SER A 65 18.92 -19.60 30.40
CA SER A 65 19.43 -19.39 29.05
C SER A 65 19.78 -20.73 28.38
N PRO A 66 19.50 -20.93 27.07
CA PRO A 66 18.85 -20.01 26.14
C PRO A 66 17.31 -20.05 26.19
N LYS A 67 16.72 -21.05 26.88
CA LYS A 67 15.27 -21.29 26.96
C LYS A 67 14.60 -20.48 28.08
N CYS A 68 14.86 -19.17 28.12
CA CYS A 68 14.34 -18.28 29.15
C CYS A 68 13.29 -17.29 28.61
N ALA A 69 12.48 -16.74 29.50
CA ALA A 69 11.49 -15.73 29.13
C ALA A 69 12.12 -14.42 28.60
N HIS A 70 13.37 -14.11 28.96
CA HIS A 70 14.07 -12.92 28.46
C HIS A 70 14.47 -13.06 26.99
N CYS A 71 15.12 -14.18 26.60
CA CYS A 71 15.41 -14.46 25.18
C CYS A 71 14.11 -14.50 24.36
N GLY A 72 13.06 -15.12 24.90
CA GLY A 72 11.73 -15.10 24.28
C GLY A 72 11.15 -13.69 24.11
N ALA A 73 11.28 -12.84 25.14
CA ALA A 73 10.79 -11.47 25.08
C ALA A 73 11.56 -10.64 24.05
N VAL A 74 12.89 -10.80 24.00
CA VAL A 74 13.74 -10.16 23.00
C VAL A 74 13.39 -10.62 21.59
N ALA A 75 13.14 -11.91 21.38
CA ALA A 75 12.67 -12.43 20.09
C ALA A 75 11.30 -11.87 19.70
N LEU A 76 10.36 -11.75 20.65
CA LEU A 76 9.03 -11.20 20.43
C LEU A 76 9.01 -9.69 20.15
N ALA A 77 9.96 -8.92 20.68
CA ALA A 77 10.04 -7.48 20.49
C ALA A 77 10.91 -7.06 19.28
N ALA A 78 11.67 -8.00 18.70
CA ALA A 78 12.51 -7.74 17.53
C ALA A 78 11.67 -7.48 16.27
N ASP A 79 12.13 -6.54 15.46
CA ASP A 79 11.75 -6.50 14.06
C ASP A 79 12.45 -7.63 13.29
N VAL A 80 11.88 -8.05 12.16
CA VAL A 80 12.46 -9.11 11.34
C VAL A 80 13.53 -8.51 10.44
N ALA A 81 14.76 -9.02 10.54
CA ALA A 81 15.87 -8.61 9.67
C ALA A 81 15.57 -8.96 8.21
N ASP A 82 16.06 -8.18 7.24
CA ASP A 82 16.02 -8.57 5.83
C ASP A 82 17.10 -9.62 5.56
N ASP A 83 16.71 -10.87 5.26
CA ASP A 83 17.62 -11.99 4.98
C ASP A 83 18.33 -11.88 3.60
N THR A 84 18.53 -10.67 3.09
CA THR A 84 19.34 -10.48 1.87
C THR A 84 20.79 -10.64 2.27
N PRO A 85 21.56 -11.58 1.68
CA PRO A 85 22.99 -11.68 1.98
C PRO A 85 23.63 -10.34 1.64
N ILE A 86 24.12 -9.62 2.63
CA ILE A 86 25.02 -8.50 2.41
C ILE A 86 26.38 -9.13 2.07
N ALA A 87 26.53 -9.57 0.82
CA ALA A 87 27.86 -9.65 0.26
C ALA A 87 28.40 -8.21 0.28
N ALA A 88 29.47 -7.98 1.03
CA ALA A 88 30.15 -6.71 1.07
C ALA A 88 30.54 -6.29 -0.36
N ALA A 89 29.75 -5.39 -0.95
CA ALA A 89 30.02 -4.87 -2.27
C ALA A 89 31.22 -3.93 -2.18
N THR A 90 32.37 -4.40 -2.68
CA THR A 90 33.46 -3.53 -3.09
C THR A 90 32.97 -2.59 -4.20
N PRO A 91 33.41 -1.32 -4.26
CA PRO A 91 32.72 -0.28 -5.06
C PRO A 91 32.89 -0.36 -6.58
N ASP A 92 33.36 -1.46 -7.17
CA ASP A 92 33.83 -1.47 -8.56
C ASP A 92 33.38 -2.68 -9.40
N SER A 93 32.28 -3.34 -9.01
CA SER A 93 31.69 -4.40 -9.83
C SER A 93 30.42 -3.90 -10.50
N LYS A 94 30.43 -3.83 -11.84
CA LYS A 94 29.22 -3.69 -12.67
C LYS A 94 28.17 -4.71 -12.19
N PRO A 95 26.87 -4.36 -12.15
CA PRO A 95 25.84 -5.32 -11.80
C PRO A 95 25.81 -6.42 -12.86
N GLN A 96 26.39 -7.57 -12.55
CA GLN A 96 26.11 -8.80 -13.27
C GLN A 96 24.71 -9.23 -12.88
N GLU A 97 23.89 -9.40 -13.90
CA GLU A 97 22.56 -9.98 -13.82
C GLU A 97 22.71 -11.45 -13.43
N GLU A 98 22.70 -11.72 -12.12
CA GLU A 98 22.55 -13.07 -11.59
C GLU A 98 21.14 -13.55 -11.95
N THR A 99 21.03 -14.22 -13.09
CA THR A 99 19.86 -14.99 -13.49
C THR A 99 19.78 -16.21 -12.60
N VAL A 100 19.26 -16.02 -11.38
CA VAL A 100 18.91 -17.14 -10.51
C VAL A 100 17.81 -17.94 -11.20
N PRO A 101 17.96 -19.26 -11.37
CA PRO A 101 16.95 -20.06 -12.06
C PRO A 101 15.59 -19.89 -11.40
N ALA A 102 14.56 -19.72 -12.22
CA ALA A 102 13.18 -19.72 -11.77
C ALA A 102 12.87 -21.08 -11.12
N LEU A 103 12.12 -21.07 -10.02
CA LEU A 103 11.60 -22.30 -9.42
C LEU A 103 10.83 -23.09 -10.48
N SER A 104 10.99 -24.41 -10.50
CA SER A 104 10.11 -25.24 -11.31
C SER A 104 8.67 -25.13 -10.79
N THR A 105 7.68 -25.35 -11.67
CA THR A 105 6.26 -25.25 -11.30
C THR A 105 5.90 -26.16 -10.12
N SER A 106 6.52 -27.34 -10.02
CA SER A 106 6.28 -28.29 -8.91
C SER A 106 6.87 -27.80 -7.58
N GLU A 107 8.10 -27.26 -7.57
CA GLU A 107 8.74 -26.68 -6.39
C GLU A 107 7.95 -25.47 -5.88
N GLN A 108 7.46 -24.63 -6.80
CA GLN A 108 6.64 -23.49 -6.47
C GLN A 108 5.31 -23.90 -5.84
N GLN A 109 4.62 -24.91 -6.38
CA GLN A 109 3.39 -25.43 -5.80
C GLN A 109 3.62 -26.08 -4.42
N ALA A 110 4.76 -26.74 -4.21
CA ALA A 110 5.14 -27.25 -2.89
C ALA A 110 5.34 -26.09 -1.89
N ALA A 111 6.06 -25.04 -2.30
CA ALA A 111 6.25 -23.84 -1.47
C ALA A 111 4.91 -23.16 -1.12
N LEU A 112 3.99 -23.02 -2.08
CA LEU A 112 2.67 -22.42 -1.82
C LEU A 112 1.85 -23.25 -0.81
N ARG A 113 1.91 -24.58 -0.88
CA ARG A 113 1.25 -25.47 0.10
C ARG A 113 1.83 -25.31 1.50
N THR A 114 3.14 -25.39 1.64
CA THR A 114 3.82 -25.17 2.93
C THR A 114 3.50 -23.79 3.51
N ALA A 115 3.50 -22.76 2.67
CA ALA A 115 3.12 -21.42 3.07
C ALA A 115 1.67 -21.35 3.58
N SER A 116 0.73 -22.02 2.90
CA SER A 116 -0.66 -22.13 3.32
C SER A 116 -0.80 -22.81 4.68
N ASP A 117 -0.08 -23.91 4.89
CA ASP A 117 -0.10 -24.67 6.16
C ASP A 117 0.44 -23.84 7.33
N LEU A 118 1.47 -23.02 7.10
CA LEU A 118 2.04 -22.13 8.11
C LEU A 118 1.07 -21.01 8.51
N ILE A 119 0.33 -20.42 7.56
CA ILE A 119 -0.52 -19.25 7.83
C ILE A 119 -1.93 -19.63 8.32
N GLN A 120 -2.43 -20.83 8.02
CA GLN A 120 -3.78 -21.27 8.40
C GLN A 120 -4.10 -21.15 9.91
N PRO A 121 -3.24 -21.63 10.84
CA PRO A 121 -3.49 -21.44 12.28
C PRO A 121 -3.47 -19.96 12.69
N VAL A 122 -2.57 -19.17 12.08
CA VAL A 122 -2.46 -17.72 12.32
C VAL A 122 -3.74 -17.01 11.90
N LEU A 123 -4.27 -17.30 10.71
CA LEU A 123 -5.52 -16.72 10.21
C LEU A 123 -6.70 -17.08 11.11
N THR A 124 -6.76 -18.33 11.56
CA THR A 124 -7.80 -18.79 12.49
C THR A 124 -7.77 -17.97 13.78
N GLU A 125 -6.58 -17.76 14.36
CA GLU A 125 -6.43 -16.98 15.59
C GLU A 125 -6.74 -15.48 15.37
N LEU A 126 -6.24 -14.89 14.28
CA LEU A 126 -6.51 -13.48 13.93
C LEU A 126 -8.01 -13.20 13.76
N ILE A 127 -8.73 -14.12 13.11
CA ILE A 127 -10.18 -14.01 12.93
C ILE A 127 -10.92 -14.19 14.25
N THR A 128 -10.45 -15.09 15.10
CA THR A 128 -11.12 -15.39 16.37
C THR A 128 -10.94 -14.27 17.39
N TYR A 129 -9.71 -13.75 17.55
CA TYR A 129 -9.35 -12.85 18.64
C TYR A 129 -8.84 -11.46 18.21
N GLY A 130 -8.58 -11.26 16.91
CA GLY A 130 -8.01 -10.01 16.38
C GLY A 130 -6.48 -9.96 16.49
N LEU A 131 -5.87 -9.06 15.70
CA LEU A 131 -4.42 -8.89 15.65
C LEU A 131 -3.78 -8.53 17.01
N PRO A 132 -4.37 -7.67 17.87
CA PRO A 132 -3.78 -7.34 19.17
C PRO A 132 -3.62 -8.55 20.10
N ALA A 133 -4.51 -9.54 19.98
CA ALA A 133 -4.55 -10.72 20.84
C ALA A 133 -3.75 -11.92 20.30
N LEU A 134 -3.00 -11.75 19.20
CA LEU A 134 -2.23 -12.82 18.60
C LEU A 134 -1.20 -13.40 19.59
N SER A 135 -1.29 -14.70 19.82
CA SER A 135 -0.43 -15.45 20.73
C SER A 135 1.03 -15.46 20.28
N PRO A 136 1.98 -15.68 21.21
CA PRO A 136 3.39 -15.84 20.87
C PRO A 136 3.66 -16.96 19.87
N LEU A 137 2.91 -18.06 19.95
CA LEU A 137 3.09 -19.20 19.05
C LEU A 137 2.67 -18.85 17.63
N SER A 138 1.50 -18.23 17.45
CA SER A 138 1.06 -17.79 16.12
C SER A 138 1.89 -16.64 15.57
N TYR A 139 2.47 -15.79 16.44
CA TYR A 139 3.49 -14.83 16.03
C TYR A 139 4.75 -15.52 15.50
N ALA A 140 5.23 -16.58 16.18
CA ALA A 140 6.38 -17.36 15.71
C ALA A 140 6.08 -18.06 14.36
N GLN A 141 4.87 -18.59 14.18
CA GLN A 141 4.42 -19.15 12.90
C GLN A 141 4.34 -18.09 11.80
N LEU A 142 3.85 -16.89 12.12
CA LEU A 142 3.80 -15.76 11.19
C LEU A 142 5.21 -15.37 10.71
N VAL A 143 6.20 -15.32 11.62
CA VAL A 143 7.59 -15.02 11.27
C VAL A 143 8.25 -16.15 10.48
N ALA A 144 7.97 -17.42 10.80
CA ALA A 144 8.42 -18.54 9.97
C ALA A 144 7.83 -18.49 8.56
N ALA A 145 6.56 -18.09 8.41
CA ALA A 145 5.95 -17.88 7.11
C ALA A 145 6.65 -16.76 6.32
N VAL A 146 7.12 -15.68 6.98
CA VAL A 146 7.94 -14.63 6.34
C VAL A 146 9.23 -15.24 5.79
N HIS A 147 9.97 -16.00 6.62
CA HIS A 147 11.21 -16.65 6.19
C HIS A 147 10.97 -17.58 4.99
N HIS A 148 9.98 -18.46 5.10
CA HIS A 148 9.60 -19.36 4.02
C HIS A 148 9.24 -18.61 2.74
N ALA A 149 8.44 -17.54 2.83
CA ALA A 149 8.07 -16.73 1.68
C ALA A 149 9.30 -16.06 1.02
N ARG A 150 10.31 -15.64 1.80
CA ARG A 150 11.55 -15.06 1.26
C ARG A 150 12.41 -16.10 0.55
N THR A 151 12.66 -17.23 1.21
CA THR A 151 13.48 -18.33 0.68
C THR A 151 12.92 -18.85 -0.64
N HIS A 152 11.59 -18.89 -0.77
CA HIS A 152 10.89 -19.35 -1.98
C HIS A 152 10.38 -18.22 -2.89
N LYS A 153 10.80 -16.97 -2.67
CA LYS A 153 10.47 -15.81 -3.53
C LYS A 153 8.95 -15.58 -3.72
N LEU A 154 8.14 -15.88 -2.70
CA LEU A 154 6.69 -15.62 -2.67
C LEU A 154 6.42 -14.15 -2.32
N TYR A 155 6.75 -13.24 -3.23
CA TYR A 155 6.89 -11.79 -2.96
C TYR A 155 5.63 -11.13 -2.38
N ARG A 156 4.43 -11.42 -2.89
CA ARG A 156 3.19 -10.83 -2.35
C ARG A 156 2.90 -11.31 -0.95
N LEU A 157 3.08 -12.61 -0.72
CA LEU A 157 2.90 -13.21 0.59
C LEU A 157 3.90 -12.63 1.59
N GLU A 158 5.18 -12.55 1.23
CA GLU A 158 6.22 -11.93 2.05
C GLU A 158 5.80 -10.52 2.48
N ARG A 159 5.41 -9.66 1.53
CA ARG A 159 5.02 -8.27 1.84
C ARG A 159 3.82 -8.20 2.77
N ALA A 160 2.83 -9.06 2.58
CA ALA A 160 1.64 -9.09 3.43
C ALA A 160 1.96 -9.58 4.85
N LEU A 161 2.75 -10.64 4.98
CA LEU A 161 3.19 -11.17 6.26
C LEU A 161 4.06 -10.15 7.02
N THR A 162 5.05 -9.55 6.33
CA THR A 162 5.92 -8.51 6.90
C THR A 162 5.11 -7.29 7.37
N ALA A 163 4.06 -6.89 6.63
CA ALA A 163 3.15 -5.82 7.07
C ALA A 163 2.41 -6.20 8.36
N VAL A 164 1.91 -7.43 8.48
CA VAL A 164 1.23 -7.91 9.70
C VAL A 164 2.20 -7.97 10.89
N VAL A 165 3.42 -8.51 10.71
CA VAL A 165 4.47 -8.52 11.74
C VAL A 165 4.79 -7.10 12.22
N THR A 166 5.04 -6.19 11.28
CA THR A 166 5.37 -4.78 11.58
C THR A 166 4.27 -4.12 12.40
N VAL A 167 3.01 -4.30 11.99
CA VAL A 167 1.87 -3.73 12.72
C VAL A 167 1.73 -4.37 14.10
N ARG A 168 1.90 -5.70 14.21
CA ARG A 168 1.81 -6.42 15.49
C ARG A 168 2.86 -5.95 16.49
N ASN A 169 4.10 -5.75 16.05
CA ASN A 169 5.19 -5.23 16.88
C ASN A 169 4.89 -3.83 17.38
N ARG A 170 4.35 -2.95 16.52
CA ARG A 170 3.94 -1.61 16.93
C ARG A 170 2.77 -1.62 17.93
N ILE A 171 1.84 -2.57 17.82
CA ILE A 171 0.78 -2.75 18.83
C ILE A 171 1.40 -3.20 20.16
N ARG A 172 2.33 -4.17 20.13
CA ARG A 172 3.00 -4.72 21.32
C ARG A 172 3.79 -3.65 22.07
N GLY A 173 4.48 -2.75 21.36
CA GLY A 173 5.29 -1.68 21.95
C GLY A 173 4.52 -0.57 22.70
N GLY A 174 3.18 -0.63 22.78
CA GLY A 174 2.38 0.11 23.77
C GLY A 174 2.28 1.64 23.61
N ASN A 175 3.01 2.26 22.69
CA ASN A 175 2.98 3.72 22.55
C ASN A 175 1.70 4.21 21.83
N GLN A 176 0.69 4.61 22.60
CA GLN A 176 -0.59 5.10 22.06
C GLN A 176 -0.47 6.33 21.14
N ARG A 177 0.62 7.11 21.25
CA ARG A 177 0.87 8.28 20.40
C ARG A 177 1.52 7.94 19.06
N THR A 178 2.23 6.79 18.97
CA THR A 178 2.94 6.34 17.75
C THR A 178 2.49 4.96 17.25
N GLY A 179 1.47 4.38 17.88
CA GLY A 179 0.89 3.09 17.52
C GLY A 179 0.31 3.08 16.10
N PRO A 180 0.11 1.89 15.51
CA PRO A 180 -0.38 1.82 14.14
C PRO A 180 -1.82 2.32 14.07
N ARG A 181 -2.12 3.13 13.04
CA ARG A 181 -3.48 3.57 12.75
C ARG A 181 -4.37 2.34 12.52
N ARG A 182 -5.63 2.38 12.96
CA ARG A 182 -6.60 1.29 12.74
C ARG A 182 -6.73 0.88 11.27
N GLN A 183 -6.61 1.85 10.35
CA GLN A 183 -6.57 1.61 8.91
C GLN A 183 -5.41 0.71 8.49
N ALA A 184 -4.19 0.95 8.99
CA ALA A 184 -3.02 0.14 8.68
C ALA A 184 -3.16 -1.30 9.20
N ILE A 185 -3.77 -1.48 10.38
CA ILE A 185 -4.12 -2.80 10.94
C ILE A 185 -5.09 -3.54 10.01
N THR A 186 -6.17 -2.85 9.62
CA THR A 186 -7.24 -3.41 8.77
C THR A 186 -6.69 -3.80 7.40
N GLN A 187 -5.82 -2.96 6.82
CA GLN A 187 -5.18 -3.18 5.54
C GLN A 187 -4.22 -4.38 5.58
N ALA A 188 -3.33 -4.47 6.57
CA ALA A 188 -2.43 -5.61 6.71
C ALA A 188 -3.21 -6.93 6.86
N PHE A 189 -4.24 -6.92 7.70
CA PHE A 189 -5.13 -8.07 7.91
C PHE A 189 -5.88 -8.48 6.64
N GLY A 190 -6.56 -7.55 5.98
CA GLY A 190 -7.34 -7.83 4.78
C GLY A 190 -6.47 -8.28 3.59
N ASN A 191 -5.29 -7.69 3.41
CA ASN A 191 -4.34 -8.10 2.37
C ASN A 191 -3.85 -9.54 2.58
N LEU A 192 -3.55 -9.93 3.83
CA LEU A 192 -3.16 -11.30 4.15
C LEU A 192 -4.28 -12.30 3.85
N LEU A 193 -5.54 -11.97 4.19
CA LEU A 193 -6.70 -12.82 3.86
C LEU A 193 -6.88 -13.02 2.36
N GLN A 194 -6.76 -11.95 1.57
CA GLN A 194 -6.87 -12.03 0.12
C GLN A 194 -5.77 -12.91 -0.49
N ILE A 195 -4.51 -12.72 -0.06
CA ILE A 195 -3.40 -13.53 -0.57
C ILE A 195 -3.56 -15.00 -0.16
N ALA A 196 -3.94 -15.29 1.09
CA ALA A 196 -4.20 -16.66 1.52
C ALA A 196 -5.30 -17.34 0.69
N HIS A 197 -6.34 -16.59 0.34
CA HIS A 197 -7.40 -17.07 -0.54
C HIS A 197 -6.89 -17.36 -1.96
N LEU A 198 -6.10 -16.45 -2.53
CA LEU A 198 -5.48 -16.63 -3.85
C LEU A 198 -4.54 -17.85 -3.88
N ILE A 199 -3.75 -18.05 -2.83
CA ILE A 199 -2.89 -19.24 -2.69
C ILE A 199 -3.75 -20.52 -2.68
N SER A 200 -4.88 -20.50 -1.97
CA SER A 200 -5.74 -21.68 -1.81
C SER A 200 -6.56 -22.01 -3.07
N HIS A 201 -6.96 -21.01 -3.86
CA HIS A 201 -7.93 -21.20 -4.97
C HIS A 201 -7.35 -20.94 -6.36
N GLN A 202 -6.26 -20.18 -6.46
CA GLN A 202 -5.60 -19.82 -7.71
C GLN A 202 -4.06 -19.89 -7.59
N PRO A 203 -3.49 -21.03 -7.16
CA PRO A 203 -2.05 -21.16 -6.94
C PRO A 203 -1.22 -20.98 -8.22
N ASP A 204 -1.79 -21.28 -9.38
CA ASP A 204 -1.12 -21.16 -10.68
C ASP A 204 -1.21 -19.74 -11.29
N ASN A 205 -1.95 -18.82 -10.66
CA ASN A 205 -2.05 -17.45 -11.13
C ASN A 205 -0.74 -16.71 -10.83
N PRO A 206 -0.03 -16.15 -11.83
CA PRO A 206 1.21 -15.37 -11.60
C PRO A 206 1.00 -14.20 -10.62
N ALA A 207 -0.21 -13.67 -10.54
CA ALA A 207 -0.59 -12.64 -9.59
C ALA A 207 -0.56 -13.12 -8.13
N THR A 208 -0.56 -14.43 -7.85
CA THR A 208 -0.49 -15.00 -6.49
C THR A 208 0.91 -14.84 -5.88
N ILE A 209 1.97 -14.97 -6.70
CA ILE A 209 3.37 -14.83 -6.28
C ILE A 209 3.78 -13.36 -6.28
N GLY A 210 3.38 -12.63 -7.33
CA GLY A 210 3.86 -11.28 -7.63
C GLY A 210 5.28 -11.26 -8.20
N VAL A 211 5.82 -10.05 -8.37
CA VAL A 211 7.11 -9.81 -9.03
C VAL A 211 8.09 -9.17 -8.04
N ALA A 212 9.37 -9.51 -8.18
CA ALA A 212 10.47 -8.89 -7.45
C ALA A 212 10.53 -7.36 -7.67
N ARG A 213 11.30 -6.66 -6.82
CA ARG A 213 11.57 -5.22 -6.98
C ARG A 213 12.20 -4.95 -8.36
N ARG A 214 11.67 -3.97 -9.08
CA ARG A 214 11.89 -3.72 -10.52
C ARG A 214 13.36 -3.50 -10.88
N SER A 215 13.81 -4.10 -11.98
CA SER A 215 15.06 -3.74 -12.65
C SER A 215 14.88 -2.46 -13.46
N TYR A 216 15.91 -1.61 -13.46
CA TYR A 216 15.96 -0.36 -14.23
C TYR A 216 17.02 -0.50 -15.33
N THR A 217 16.67 -0.16 -16.56
CA THR A 217 17.58 -0.10 -17.71
C THR A 217 17.95 1.37 -17.97
N GLU A 218 19.16 1.64 -18.49
CA GLU A 218 19.54 3.02 -18.82
C GLU A 218 18.49 3.70 -19.68
N LEU A 219 18.14 4.94 -19.32
CA LEU A 219 17.38 5.83 -20.18
C LEU A 219 18.31 6.14 -21.34
N THR A 220 18.07 5.47 -22.48
CA THR A 220 18.69 5.82 -23.76
C THR A 220 17.69 6.69 -24.52
N PRO A 221 17.53 7.98 -24.19
CA PRO A 221 16.82 8.86 -25.11
C PRO A 221 17.61 8.83 -26.42
N GLY A 222 16.91 8.76 -27.55
CA GLY A 222 17.55 8.81 -28.87
C GLY A 222 18.49 10.02 -28.97
N ARG A 223 19.48 9.93 -29.87
CA ARG A 223 20.67 10.80 -29.97
C ARG A 223 20.38 12.31 -30.11
N ASP A 224 19.11 12.74 -30.17
CA ASP A 224 18.66 14.14 -30.18
C ASP A 224 17.51 14.52 -29.19
N ASP A 225 16.96 13.64 -28.34
CA ASP A 225 15.58 13.81 -27.81
C ASP A 225 15.36 13.56 -26.30
N GLY A 226 16.16 14.15 -25.40
CA GLY A 226 15.92 14.09 -23.95
C GLY A 226 14.72 14.92 -23.44
N THR A 227 13.85 15.45 -24.31
CA THR A 227 12.72 16.30 -23.92
C THR A 227 11.45 15.47 -23.75
N PHE A 228 10.79 15.65 -22.61
CA PHE A 228 9.56 14.98 -22.26
C PHE A 228 8.44 16.00 -22.03
N THR A 229 7.24 15.67 -22.51
CA THR A 229 6.02 16.46 -22.34
C THR A 229 5.14 15.80 -21.28
N PRO A 230 4.90 16.45 -20.13
CA PRO A 230 3.89 15.98 -19.19
C PRO A 230 2.50 15.98 -19.82
N ILE A 231 1.81 14.85 -19.72
CA ILE A 231 0.49 14.62 -20.31
C ILE A 231 -0.59 14.84 -19.25
N PHE A 232 -0.44 14.16 -18.11
CA PHE A 232 -1.34 14.24 -16.97
C PHE A 232 -0.62 13.82 -15.68
N ALA A 233 -1.31 13.98 -14.56
CA ALA A 233 -0.88 13.44 -13.28
C ALA A 233 -2.06 12.73 -12.60
N GLU A 234 -1.77 11.85 -11.65
CA GLU A 234 -2.79 11.12 -10.92
C GLU A 234 -2.47 11.06 -9.42
N PRO A 235 -3.48 11.22 -8.55
CA PRO A 235 -3.32 10.86 -7.16
C PRO A 235 -3.19 9.33 -7.06
N VAL A 236 -2.27 8.89 -6.21
CA VAL A 236 -2.07 7.47 -5.91
C VAL A 236 -2.33 7.26 -4.44
N VAL A 237 -3.29 6.42 -4.12
CA VAL A 237 -3.55 5.93 -2.77
C VAL A 237 -3.61 4.42 -2.86
N THR A 238 -2.84 3.72 -2.03
CA THR A 238 -2.78 2.27 -2.06
C THR A 238 -3.36 1.69 -0.77
N ASP A 239 -3.94 0.49 -0.88
CA ASP A 239 -4.37 -0.29 0.28
C ASP A 239 -3.22 -0.76 1.16
N SER A 240 -1.97 -0.57 0.73
CA SER A 240 -0.78 -0.79 1.56
C SER A 240 -0.39 0.43 2.40
N GLY A 241 -1.22 1.48 2.41
CA GLY A 241 -1.02 2.66 3.26
C GLY A 241 -0.02 3.66 2.70
N PHE A 242 0.08 3.78 1.37
CA PHE A 242 0.88 4.80 0.70
C PHE A 242 -0.04 5.78 0.00
N ALA A 243 0.32 7.07 0.04
CA ALA A 243 -0.44 8.13 -0.60
C ALA A 243 0.49 9.18 -1.20
N GLY A 244 0.29 9.52 -2.47
CA GLY A 244 1.11 10.48 -3.17
C GLY A 244 0.65 10.72 -4.60
N VAL A 245 1.59 11.00 -5.50
CA VAL A 245 1.28 11.42 -6.88
C VAL A 245 2.22 10.77 -7.88
N VAL A 246 1.73 10.61 -9.10
CA VAL A 246 2.52 10.23 -10.27
C VAL A 246 2.20 11.22 -11.39
N VAL A 247 3.23 11.71 -12.07
CA VAL A 247 3.13 12.50 -13.30
C VAL A 247 3.57 11.61 -14.46
N THR A 248 2.75 11.55 -15.50
CA THR A 248 3.02 10.82 -16.73
C THR A 248 3.59 11.77 -17.77
N LEU A 249 4.72 11.40 -18.34
CA LEU A 249 5.46 12.13 -19.35
C LEU A 249 5.49 11.32 -20.64
N ALA A 250 5.42 11.94 -21.81
CA ALA A 250 5.75 11.30 -23.09
C ALA A 250 7.07 11.84 -23.63
N ASP A 251 7.85 10.98 -24.27
CA ASP A 251 8.88 11.44 -25.22
C ASP A 251 8.25 11.82 -26.57
N LYS A 252 9.08 12.30 -27.51
CA LYS A 252 8.60 12.69 -28.85
C LYS A 252 8.05 11.53 -29.69
N THR A 253 8.33 10.28 -29.31
CA THR A 253 7.80 9.09 -29.99
C THR A 253 6.43 8.68 -29.44
N GLY A 254 5.95 9.33 -28.38
CA GLY A 254 4.74 8.97 -27.67
C GLY A 254 4.95 7.90 -26.59
N LYS A 255 6.19 7.46 -26.34
CA LYS A 255 6.45 6.48 -25.30
C LYS A 255 6.29 7.14 -23.93
N LEU A 256 5.52 6.48 -23.07
CA LEU A 256 5.16 6.98 -21.75
C LEU A 256 6.22 6.63 -20.69
N TYR A 257 6.46 7.59 -19.83
CA TYR A 257 7.32 7.49 -18.66
C TYR A 257 6.62 8.08 -17.45
N THR A 258 7.05 7.69 -16.25
CA THR A 258 6.46 8.21 -15.01
C THR A 258 7.49 8.72 -14.03
N VAL A 259 7.17 9.84 -13.38
CA VAL A 259 7.89 10.39 -12.22
C VAL A 259 6.89 10.50 -11.09
N GLY A 260 7.18 9.91 -9.93
CA GLY A 260 6.20 9.90 -8.85
C GLY A 260 6.80 9.66 -7.47
N LYS A 261 6.04 10.06 -6.46
CA LYS A 261 6.42 9.92 -5.05
C LYS A 261 5.19 9.46 -4.27
N THR A 262 5.28 8.28 -3.68
CA THR A 262 4.20 7.64 -2.92
C THR A 262 4.71 7.25 -1.54
N PRO A 263 4.90 8.22 -0.62
CA PRO A 263 5.31 7.91 0.75
C PRO A 263 4.20 7.18 1.51
N PRO A 264 4.51 6.51 2.63
CA PRO A 264 3.49 6.07 3.57
C PRO A 264 2.60 7.25 3.95
N GLY A 265 1.28 7.06 3.88
CA GLY A 265 0.32 8.16 4.03
C GLY A 265 -1.11 7.74 3.75
N THR A 266 -2.00 8.71 3.89
CA THR A 266 -3.44 8.61 3.65
C THR A 266 -3.88 9.59 2.57
N LEU A 267 -5.13 9.48 2.15
CA LEU A 267 -5.76 10.39 1.19
C LEU A 267 -5.52 11.90 1.47
N ASN A 268 -5.45 12.28 2.75
CA ASN A 268 -5.21 13.66 3.17
C ASN A 268 -3.78 14.15 2.87
N ASP A 269 -2.82 13.23 2.74
CA ASP A 269 -1.42 13.55 2.49
C ASP A 269 -1.13 13.83 1.01
N VAL A 270 -2.05 13.47 0.10
CA VAL A 270 -1.87 13.61 -1.36
C VAL A 270 -1.58 15.05 -1.78
N ALA A 271 -2.35 16.04 -1.32
CA ALA A 271 -2.10 17.46 -1.65
C ALA A 271 -0.71 17.93 -1.20
N LYS A 272 -0.27 17.49 -0.01
CA LYS A 272 1.07 17.83 0.48
C LYS A 272 2.15 17.26 -0.43
N VAL A 273 1.95 16.08 -1.00
CA VAL A 273 2.88 15.50 -1.97
C VAL A 273 2.81 16.23 -3.31
N TRP A 274 1.61 16.59 -3.78
CA TRP A 274 1.37 17.32 -5.03
C TRP A 274 2.10 18.68 -5.08
N HIS A 275 1.99 19.46 -4.02
CA HIS A 275 2.73 20.73 -3.88
C HIS A 275 4.18 20.55 -3.38
N GLY A 276 4.58 19.30 -3.13
CA GLY A 276 5.90 18.96 -2.60
C GLY A 276 6.96 18.81 -3.68
N PRO A 277 8.25 18.77 -3.28
CA PRO A 277 9.37 18.72 -4.22
C PRO A 277 9.47 17.36 -4.93
N VAL A 278 9.82 17.44 -6.22
CA VAL A 278 10.15 16.29 -7.07
C VAL A 278 11.62 15.89 -6.85
N ARG A 279 11.90 14.58 -6.81
CA ARG A 279 13.27 14.05 -6.82
C ARG A 279 13.61 13.50 -8.20
N LEU A 280 14.05 14.38 -9.08
CA LEU A 280 14.45 14.05 -10.45
C LEU A 280 15.75 14.80 -10.79
N GLY A 281 16.88 14.14 -10.55
CA GLY A 281 18.19 14.80 -10.71
C GLY A 281 18.35 16.01 -9.80
N ASP A 282 18.82 17.12 -10.39
CA ASP A 282 19.08 18.41 -9.76
C ASP A 282 17.96 19.44 -9.95
N ILE A 283 16.80 19.04 -10.48
CA ILE A 283 15.67 19.94 -10.69
C ILE A 283 15.08 20.39 -9.34
N ASN A 284 14.82 21.68 -9.19
CA ASN A 284 14.13 22.24 -8.03
C ASN A 284 12.73 22.69 -8.43
N THR A 285 11.75 21.81 -8.31
CA THR A 285 10.36 22.07 -8.69
C THR A 285 9.39 21.20 -7.90
N SER A 286 8.11 21.59 -7.87
CA SER A 286 7.02 20.78 -7.33
C SER A 286 6.42 19.84 -8.39
N PHE A 287 5.59 18.88 -7.98
CA PHE A 287 4.85 18.06 -8.95
C PHE A 287 3.84 18.89 -9.74
N THR A 288 3.27 19.95 -9.15
CA THR A 288 2.36 20.88 -9.85
C THR A 288 3.08 21.56 -11.02
N GLU A 289 4.26 22.12 -10.76
CA GLU A 289 5.07 22.78 -11.78
C GLU A 289 5.62 21.79 -12.82
N LEU A 290 6.13 20.64 -12.38
CA LEU A 290 6.56 19.58 -13.29
C LEU A 290 5.43 19.16 -14.24
N SER A 291 4.21 19.09 -13.73
CA SER A 291 3.06 18.66 -14.54
C SER A 291 2.66 19.66 -15.62
N THR A 292 3.16 20.90 -15.59
CA THR A 292 2.72 21.98 -16.50
C THR A 292 3.78 22.39 -17.52
N ARG A 293 5.03 21.93 -17.38
CA ARG A 293 6.17 22.35 -18.22
C ARG A 293 6.90 21.16 -18.81
N THR A 294 7.41 21.31 -20.03
CA THR A 294 8.29 20.29 -20.61
C THR A 294 9.51 20.08 -19.72
N VAL A 295 10.09 18.90 -19.73
CA VAL A 295 11.30 18.60 -18.95
C VAL A 295 12.34 17.96 -19.84
N ILE A 296 13.57 18.47 -19.78
CA ILE A 296 14.72 17.83 -20.42
C ILE A 296 15.39 16.97 -19.38
N ILE A 297 15.55 15.68 -19.65
CA ILE A 297 16.20 14.70 -18.77
C ILE A 297 17.37 14.10 -19.53
N SER A 298 18.56 14.13 -18.92
CA SER A 298 19.75 13.46 -19.43
C SER A 298 20.40 12.59 -18.35
N GLY A 299 20.91 11.43 -18.78
CA GLY A 299 21.35 10.37 -17.88
C GLY A 299 20.19 9.70 -17.13
N GLY A 300 20.52 8.69 -16.33
CA GLY A 300 19.55 7.96 -15.52
C GLY A 300 19.12 6.62 -16.11
N SER A 301 18.13 6.03 -15.45
CA SER A 301 17.55 4.75 -15.84
C SER A 301 16.03 4.79 -15.71
N ALA A 302 15.34 4.07 -16.59
CA ALA A 302 13.92 3.81 -16.49
C ALA A 302 13.68 2.31 -16.31
N SER A 303 12.68 1.94 -15.52
CA SER A 303 12.21 0.56 -15.49
C SER A 303 11.55 0.17 -16.83
N THR A 304 11.32 -1.12 -17.02
CA THR A 304 10.65 -1.65 -18.22
C THR A 304 9.24 -1.06 -18.43
N ASP A 305 8.54 -0.69 -17.35
CA ASP A 305 7.25 0.02 -17.38
C ASP A 305 7.38 1.55 -17.46
N GLY A 306 8.57 2.08 -17.74
CA GLY A 306 8.79 3.51 -18.01
C GLY A 306 8.93 4.39 -16.77
N ARG A 307 9.05 3.85 -15.55
CA ARG A 307 9.29 4.68 -14.37
C ARG A 307 10.71 5.21 -14.37
N ILE A 308 10.88 6.52 -14.33
CA ILE A 308 12.19 7.17 -14.30
C ILE A 308 12.75 7.11 -12.87
N GLY A 309 14.01 6.71 -12.75
CA GLY A 309 14.72 6.65 -11.47
C GLY A 309 14.93 8.03 -10.85
N SER A 310 15.27 8.08 -9.56
CA SER A 310 15.61 9.32 -8.84
C SER A 310 17.11 9.42 -8.54
N GLY A 311 17.96 8.86 -9.41
CA GLY A 311 19.39 8.68 -9.17
C GLY A 311 20.19 9.99 -9.21
N LYS A 312 21.33 10.01 -8.51
CA LYS A 312 22.25 11.17 -8.44
C LYS A 312 22.90 11.54 -9.80
N ASN A 313 22.90 10.61 -10.75
CA ASN A 313 23.49 10.80 -12.09
C ASN A 313 22.49 11.38 -13.10
N ILE A 314 21.26 11.68 -12.67
CA ILE A 314 20.24 12.31 -13.51
C ILE A 314 20.46 13.81 -13.50
N ARG A 315 20.39 14.42 -14.68
CA ARG A 315 20.27 15.87 -14.85
C ARG A 315 18.91 16.18 -15.43
N ALA A 316 18.23 17.16 -14.85
CA ALA A 316 16.91 17.54 -15.34
C ALA A 316 16.70 19.06 -15.28
N ALA A 317 16.10 19.60 -16.34
CA ALA A 317 15.79 21.02 -16.45
C ALA A 317 14.36 21.24 -16.96
N GLN A 318 13.64 22.20 -16.37
CA GLN A 318 12.34 22.61 -16.87
C GLN A 318 12.47 23.45 -18.13
N GLY A 319 11.61 23.18 -19.10
CA GLY A 319 11.43 23.96 -20.31
C GLY A 319 10.20 24.86 -20.25
N ARG A 320 9.57 25.03 -21.41
CA ARG A 320 8.40 25.90 -21.60
C ARG A 320 7.12 25.29 -21.02
N ALA A 321 6.10 26.13 -20.86
CA ALA A 321 4.74 25.66 -20.57
C ALA A 321 4.26 24.73 -21.69
N VAL A 322 3.63 23.64 -21.28
CA VAL A 322 2.89 22.73 -22.16
C VAL A 322 1.54 23.37 -22.47
N THR A 323 1.09 23.24 -23.71
CA THR A 323 -0.24 23.67 -24.17
C THR A 323 -1.14 22.46 -24.42
N CYS A 324 -2.45 22.69 -24.55
CA CYS A 324 -3.39 21.62 -24.94
C CYS A 324 -3.01 21.00 -26.31
N GLY A 325 -2.55 21.83 -27.26
CA GLY A 325 -2.10 21.37 -28.57
C GLY A 325 -0.87 20.46 -28.51
N ASP A 326 0.09 20.74 -27.62
CA ASP A 326 1.23 19.85 -27.40
C ASP A 326 0.78 18.46 -26.95
N VAL A 327 -0.20 18.39 -26.04
CA VAL A 327 -0.71 17.12 -25.50
C VAL A 327 -1.51 16.35 -26.56
N ALA A 328 -2.34 17.04 -27.33
CA ALA A 328 -3.17 16.43 -28.38
C ALA A 328 -2.35 15.81 -29.54
N THR A 329 -1.09 16.20 -29.71
CA THR A 329 -0.21 15.63 -30.75
C THR A 329 0.51 14.37 -30.31
N ILE A 330 0.43 13.99 -29.03
CA ILE A 330 1.12 12.82 -28.48
C ILE A 330 0.37 11.55 -28.91
N PRO A 331 1.03 10.59 -29.60
CA PRO A 331 0.40 9.33 -29.96
C PRO A 331 -0.19 8.59 -28.75
N GLY A 332 -1.44 8.12 -28.87
CA GLY A 332 -2.12 7.35 -27.82
C GLY A 332 -2.79 8.19 -26.73
N VAL A 333 -2.81 9.52 -26.87
CA VAL A 333 -3.55 10.43 -25.99
C VAL A 333 -4.82 10.89 -26.71
N ASP A 334 -5.98 10.55 -26.16
CA ASP A 334 -7.26 11.01 -26.69
C ASP A 334 -7.65 12.33 -26.04
N THR A 335 -8.08 13.28 -26.86
CA THR A 335 -8.66 14.55 -26.39
C THR A 335 -10.09 14.73 -26.87
N VAL A 336 -10.93 15.32 -26.03
CA VAL A 336 -12.34 15.57 -26.32
C VAL A 336 -12.66 17.01 -25.96
N THR A 337 -13.03 17.81 -26.96
CA THR A 337 -13.34 19.23 -26.79
C THR A 337 -14.83 19.47 -27.02
N GLY A 338 -15.44 20.27 -26.16
CA GLY A 338 -16.83 20.68 -26.33
C GLY A 338 -17.37 21.49 -25.15
N THR A 339 -18.66 21.81 -25.22
CA THR A 339 -19.41 22.44 -24.14
C THR A 339 -20.02 21.35 -23.25
N PRO A 340 -19.69 21.28 -21.95
CA PRO A 340 -20.24 20.27 -21.06
C PRO A 340 -21.75 20.46 -20.91
N SER A 341 -22.52 19.40 -21.18
CA SER A 341 -23.97 19.37 -21.00
C SER A 341 -24.39 18.99 -19.58
N TYR A 342 -23.50 18.31 -18.85
CA TYR A 342 -23.70 17.84 -17.49
C TYR A 342 -22.35 17.54 -16.82
N ALA A 343 -22.22 17.81 -15.52
CA ALA A 343 -21.11 17.35 -14.71
C ALA A 343 -21.53 17.14 -13.25
N ASP A 344 -21.01 16.09 -12.62
CA ASP A 344 -21.14 15.82 -11.19
C ASP A 344 -19.81 15.30 -10.60
N LEU A 345 -19.80 14.81 -9.36
CA LEU A 345 -18.59 14.31 -8.71
C LEU A 345 -18.05 12.99 -9.30
N ALA A 346 -18.79 12.35 -10.20
CA ALA A 346 -18.44 11.10 -10.83
C ALA A 346 -18.05 11.27 -12.32
N LYS A 347 -18.69 12.19 -13.05
CA LYS A 347 -18.52 12.30 -14.51
C LYS A 347 -18.73 13.69 -15.09
N ILE A 348 -18.26 13.87 -16.32
CA ILE A 348 -18.57 14.98 -17.24
C ILE A 348 -19.19 14.39 -18.52
N SER A 349 -20.23 15.03 -19.05
CA SER A 349 -20.93 14.60 -20.26
C SER A 349 -21.08 15.72 -21.28
N PHE A 350 -20.79 15.44 -22.56
CA PHE A 350 -21.06 16.35 -23.69
C PHE A 350 -22.38 16.04 -24.40
N GLY A 351 -23.13 15.04 -23.93
CA GLY A 351 -24.41 14.61 -24.52
C GLY A 351 -24.60 13.09 -24.43
N PRO A 352 -25.71 12.57 -24.97
CA PRO A 352 -26.03 11.14 -24.90
C PRO A 352 -24.89 10.26 -25.46
N GLY A 353 -24.35 9.37 -24.62
CA GLY A 353 -23.27 8.44 -25.00
C GLY A 353 -21.84 9.01 -24.90
N SER A 354 -21.69 10.27 -24.49
CA SER A 354 -20.40 10.97 -24.37
C SER A 354 -20.06 11.27 -22.92
N ASP A 355 -20.14 10.23 -22.08
CA ASP A 355 -19.83 10.29 -20.64
C ASP A 355 -18.37 9.89 -20.36
N TYR A 356 -17.70 10.73 -19.58
CA TYR A 356 -16.32 10.55 -19.14
C TYR A 356 -16.23 10.63 -17.63
N PHE A 357 -15.49 9.73 -16.99
CA PHE A 357 -15.54 9.50 -15.55
C PHE A 357 -14.27 9.95 -14.84
N PHE A 358 -14.40 10.49 -13.64
CA PHE A 358 -13.25 10.69 -12.76
C PHE A 358 -12.76 9.34 -12.23
N SER A 359 -11.45 9.21 -12.04
CA SER A 359 -10.91 8.02 -11.38
C SER A 359 -11.37 7.97 -9.91
N ARG A 360 -11.51 6.76 -9.37
CA ARG A 360 -11.92 6.56 -7.96
C ARG A 360 -11.04 7.36 -6.99
N THR A 361 -9.72 7.32 -7.20
CA THR A 361 -8.77 8.04 -6.35
C THR A 361 -8.91 9.56 -6.50
N ALA A 362 -9.18 10.07 -7.71
CA ALA A 362 -9.45 11.48 -7.92
C ALA A 362 -10.71 11.94 -7.18
N THR A 363 -11.82 11.20 -7.32
CA THR A 363 -13.07 11.49 -6.60
C THR A 363 -12.87 11.46 -5.08
N GLN A 364 -12.15 10.46 -4.56
CA GLN A 364 -11.81 10.40 -3.13
C GLN A 364 -10.98 11.62 -2.70
N CYS A 365 -10.01 12.01 -3.52
CA CYS A 365 -9.21 13.20 -3.23
C CYS A 365 -10.00 14.51 -3.32
N GLY A 366 -11.19 14.50 -3.92
CA GLY A 366 -12.05 15.66 -4.11
C GLY A 366 -11.87 16.28 -5.48
N VAL A 367 -12.94 16.25 -6.27
CA VAL A 367 -13.05 16.88 -7.61
C VAL A 367 -14.03 18.05 -7.63
N ALA A 368 -14.56 18.41 -6.47
CA ALA A 368 -15.66 19.35 -6.35
C ALA A 368 -15.33 20.69 -7.02
N GLY A 369 -14.30 21.40 -6.57
CA GLY A 369 -13.91 22.69 -7.16
C GLY A 369 -13.62 22.60 -8.67
N LEU A 370 -13.06 21.50 -9.16
CA LEU A 370 -12.89 21.28 -10.60
C LEU A 370 -14.23 21.18 -11.35
N VAL A 371 -15.22 20.49 -10.78
CA VAL A 371 -16.55 20.38 -11.38
C VAL A 371 -17.26 21.73 -11.42
N ALA A 372 -17.10 22.59 -10.40
CA ALA A 372 -17.61 23.96 -10.46
C ALA A 372 -16.99 24.73 -11.63
N ASP A 373 -15.65 24.73 -11.73
CA ASP A 373 -14.96 25.41 -12.82
C ASP A 373 -15.40 24.88 -14.21
N VAL A 374 -15.66 23.57 -14.32
CA VAL A 374 -16.18 22.93 -15.55
C VAL A 374 -17.59 23.40 -15.90
N LEU A 375 -18.48 23.50 -14.92
CA LEU A 375 -19.88 23.91 -15.17
C LEU A 375 -19.98 25.39 -15.55
N ASP A 376 -19.03 26.22 -15.12
CA ASP A 376 -18.96 27.64 -15.47
C ASP A 376 -18.27 27.88 -16.83
N ALA A 377 -17.63 26.86 -17.42
CA ALA A 377 -16.87 26.98 -18.66
C ALA A 377 -17.74 26.76 -19.92
N GLU A 378 -17.59 27.65 -20.91
CA GLU A 378 -18.28 27.52 -22.21
C GLU A 378 -17.70 26.38 -23.06
N THR A 379 -16.39 26.15 -22.98
CA THR A 379 -15.71 25.07 -23.71
C THR A 379 -14.58 24.54 -22.84
N ILE A 380 -14.48 23.21 -22.78
CA ILE A 380 -13.38 22.51 -22.11
C ILE A 380 -12.76 21.51 -23.07
N THR A 381 -11.51 21.13 -22.82
CA THR A 381 -10.88 19.98 -23.46
C THR A 381 -10.46 18.95 -22.43
N LEU A 382 -11.03 17.76 -22.49
CA LEU A 382 -10.63 16.63 -21.67
C LEU A 382 -9.44 15.91 -22.32
N VAL A 383 -8.47 15.52 -21.52
CA VAL A 383 -7.51 14.47 -21.85
C VAL A 383 -8.03 13.19 -21.22
N VAL A 384 -8.27 12.16 -22.03
CA VAL A 384 -8.95 10.94 -21.59
C VAL A 384 -8.15 9.68 -21.96
N HIS A 385 -8.34 8.65 -21.16
CA HIS A 385 -7.87 7.30 -21.47
C HIS A 385 -8.94 6.31 -21.00
N ASP A 386 -9.46 5.47 -21.90
CA ASP A 386 -10.57 4.54 -21.61
C ASP A 386 -11.77 5.22 -20.93
N ARG A 387 -12.15 6.41 -21.42
CA ARG A 387 -13.18 7.30 -20.86
C ARG A 387 -12.90 7.82 -19.43
N ILE A 388 -11.73 7.54 -18.85
CA ILE A 388 -11.30 8.14 -17.59
C ILE A 388 -10.66 9.50 -17.87
N ILE A 389 -11.12 10.52 -17.17
CA ILE A 389 -10.60 11.89 -17.25
C ILE A 389 -9.25 11.94 -16.55
N LYS A 390 -8.20 12.28 -17.31
CA LYS A 390 -6.82 12.38 -16.82
C LYS A 390 -6.38 13.82 -16.60
N ALA A 391 -6.87 14.74 -17.42
CA ALA A 391 -6.71 16.18 -17.24
C ALA A 391 -7.89 16.92 -17.87
N VAL A 392 -8.14 18.14 -17.41
CA VAL A 392 -9.13 19.06 -17.97
C VAL A 392 -8.42 20.36 -18.32
N TRP A 393 -8.60 20.83 -19.54
CA TRP A 393 -8.22 22.17 -19.96
C TRP A 393 -9.46 23.05 -19.97
N ILE A 394 -9.38 24.16 -19.25
CA ILE A 394 -10.34 25.26 -19.28
C ILE A 394 -9.54 26.48 -19.70
N ASP A 395 -9.87 27.04 -20.86
CA ASP A 395 -9.02 27.99 -21.57
C ASP A 395 -7.58 27.44 -21.73
N GLU A 396 -6.58 28.20 -21.29
CA GLU A 396 -5.16 27.80 -21.30
C GLU A 396 -4.70 27.17 -19.98
N THR A 397 -5.63 26.91 -19.05
CA THR A 397 -5.29 26.34 -17.73
C THR A 397 -5.56 24.84 -17.72
N ARG A 398 -4.50 24.05 -17.49
CA ARG A 398 -4.64 22.62 -17.21
C ARG A 398 -4.91 22.38 -15.73
N LEU A 399 -5.96 21.62 -15.45
CA LEU A 399 -6.36 21.16 -14.13
C LEU A 399 -6.34 19.63 -14.07
N ILE A 400 -5.81 19.08 -12.99
CA ILE A 400 -5.71 17.64 -12.77
C ILE A 400 -6.74 17.16 -11.73
N PRO A 401 -7.66 16.23 -12.10
CA PRO A 401 -8.66 15.70 -11.19
C PRO A 401 -8.08 15.13 -9.88
N GLY A 402 -8.61 15.60 -8.74
CA GLY A 402 -8.21 15.14 -7.41
C GLY A 402 -6.88 15.71 -6.91
N LEU A 403 -6.16 16.49 -7.72
CA LEU A 403 -4.91 17.15 -7.33
C LEU A 403 -5.07 18.67 -7.29
N ASP A 404 -5.72 19.24 -8.30
CA ASP A 404 -6.03 20.66 -8.39
C ASP A 404 -7.48 20.95 -7.97
N ARG A 405 -7.76 22.20 -7.57
CA ARG A 405 -9.10 22.69 -7.20
C ARG A 405 -9.83 21.73 -6.24
N ARG A 406 -9.10 21.19 -5.27
CA ARG A 406 -9.63 20.28 -4.24
C ARG A 406 -10.60 21.05 -3.35
N GLY A 407 -11.90 20.94 -3.63
CA GLY A 407 -12.97 21.32 -2.71
C GLY A 407 -13.48 20.07 -2.00
N ALA A 408 -13.62 20.12 -0.67
CA ALA A 408 -14.46 19.16 0.05
C ALA A 408 -15.95 19.51 -0.11
N ASP A 409 -16.22 20.78 -0.41
CA ASP A 409 -17.56 21.34 -0.51
C ASP A 409 -17.90 21.60 -1.97
N ILE A 410 -18.53 20.63 -2.63
CA ILE A 410 -19.68 20.95 -3.47
C ILE A 410 -20.84 20.09 -2.97
N ALA A 411 -21.78 20.78 -2.34
CA ALA A 411 -23.15 20.35 -2.26
C ALA A 411 -23.65 20.19 -3.71
N VAL A 412 -23.89 18.94 -4.11
CA VAL A 412 -24.63 18.51 -5.30
C VAL A 412 -25.24 19.65 -6.11
N VAL A 413 -24.71 19.92 -7.31
CA VAL A 413 -25.46 20.68 -8.33
C VAL A 413 -26.38 19.69 -9.04
N SER A 414 -27.47 19.33 -8.36
CA SER A 414 -28.75 19.14 -9.03
C SER A 414 -29.23 20.54 -9.41
N PRO A 415 -30.05 20.71 -10.48
CA PRO A 415 -30.71 21.98 -10.78
C PRO A 415 -31.43 22.65 -9.59
N ASN A 416 -31.60 21.95 -8.45
CA ASN A 416 -32.36 22.41 -7.29
C ASN A 416 -31.55 22.75 -6.00
N LYS A 417 -30.21 22.74 -5.99
CA LYS A 417 -29.35 23.29 -4.88
C LYS A 417 -29.78 22.94 -3.42
N GLU A 418 -29.82 21.67 -3.01
CA GLU A 418 -30.00 21.30 -1.58
C GLU A 418 -28.75 20.65 -0.96
N LEU A 419 -28.42 21.04 0.28
CA LEU A 419 -27.27 20.59 1.09
C LEU A 419 -27.58 19.28 1.83
N GLY A 420 -26.76 18.24 1.64
CA GLY A 420 -26.86 16.96 2.36
C GLY A 420 -25.55 16.56 3.05
N TYR A 421 -25.66 15.93 4.22
CA TYR A 421 -24.55 15.23 4.89
C TYR A 421 -24.00 14.12 3.99
N ILE A 422 -22.68 13.89 4.02
CA ILE A 422 -22.09 12.73 3.34
C ILE A 422 -22.50 11.47 4.12
N ASP A 423 -23.53 10.79 3.64
CA ASP A 423 -23.84 9.44 4.09
C ASP A 423 -22.62 8.54 3.83
N PRO A 424 -22.23 7.67 4.79
CA PRO A 424 -21.09 6.79 4.58
C PRO A 424 -21.38 5.87 3.38
N SER A 425 -20.43 5.79 2.45
CA SER A 425 -20.58 4.89 1.30
C SER A 425 -20.79 3.44 1.78
N PRO A 426 -21.45 2.58 0.99
CA PRO A 426 -21.58 1.17 1.32
C PRO A 426 -20.24 0.50 1.67
N THR A 427 -19.17 0.83 0.93
CA THR A 427 -17.82 0.33 1.21
C THR A 427 -17.30 0.81 2.56
N THR A 428 -17.58 2.05 2.97
CA THR A 428 -17.18 2.60 4.28
C THR A 428 -17.87 1.84 5.42
N VAL A 429 -19.17 1.56 5.28
CA VAL A 429 -19.94 0.79 6.26
C VAL A 429 -19.32 -0.61 6.42
N VAL A 430 -19.10 -1.31 5.31
CA VAL A 430 -18.53 -2.67 5.32
C VAL A 430 -17.07 -2.69 5.80
N TYR A 431 -16.26 -1.71 5.42
CA TYR A 431 -14.86 -1.58 5.87
C TYR A 431 -14.75 -1.44 7.39
N SER A 432 -15.72 -0.77 8.02
CA SER A 432 -15.77 -0.65 9.47
C SER A 432 -15.88 -2.02 10.17
N TRP A 433 -16.57 -2.98 9.56
CA TRP A 433 -16.67 -4.36 10.06
C TRP A 433 -15.36 -5.12 9.89
N LEU A 434 -14.68 -4.98 8.75
CA LEU A 434 -13.36 -5.56 8.55
C LEU A 434 -12.36 -5.00 9.59
N GLN A 435 -12.44 -3.70 9.89
CA GLN A 435 -11.63 -3.05 10.92
C GLN A 435 -11.92 -3.58 12.32
N ARG A 436 -13.21 -3.76 12.68
CA ARG A 436 -13.60 -4.34 13.98
C ARG A 436 -13.04 -5.74 14.14
N ILE A 437 -13.20 -6.59 13.12
CA ILE A 437 -12.67 -7.96 13.11
C ILE A 437 -11.14 -7.97 13.22
N ALA A 438 -10.45 -7.12 12.47
CA ALA A 438 -8.99 -7.03 12.54
C ALA A 438 -8.47 -6.65 13.94
N LEU A 439 -9.25 -5.88 14.71
CA LEU A 439 -8.88 -5.39 16.04
C LEU A 439 -9.35 -6.28 17.19
N GLN A 440 -10.51 -6.91 17.06
CA GLN A 440 -11.21 -7.57 18.18
C GLN A 440 -11.61 -9.02 17.86
N GLY A 441 -11.36 -9.48 16.64
CA GLY A 441 -11.83 -10.77 16.15
C GLY A 441 -13.34 -10.89 16.24
N GLN A 442 -13.80 -12.08 16.62
CA GLN A 442 -15.22 -12.40 16.74
C GLN A 442 -15.93 -11.56 17.81
N SER A 443 -15.22 -11.16 18.87
CA SER A 443 -15.81 -10.38 19.97
C SER A 443 -16.27 -8.99 19.55
N GLY A 444 -15.72 -8.43 18.45
CA GLY A 444 -16.13 -7.15 17.89
C GLY A 444 -17.38 -7.21 17.01
N VAL A 445 -17.95 -8.40 16.80
CA VAL A 445 -19.14 -8.61 15.96
C VAL A 445 -20.40 -8.53 16.80
N HIS A 446 -20.91 -7.31 17.02
CA HIS A 446 -22.13 -7.09 17.78
C HIS A 446 -23.39 -7.20 16.90
N HIS A 447 -24.27 -8.16 17.20
CA HIS A 447 -25.46 -8.46 16.41
C HIS A 447 -26.41 -7.27 16.20
N GLU A 448 -26.61 -6.41 17.21
CA GLU A 448 -27.49 -5.23 17.08
C GLU A 448 -26.95 -4.18 16.11
N GLN A 449 -25.66 -3.83 16.21
CA GLN A 449 -25.04 -2.90 15.26
C GLN A 449 -25.03 -3.49 13.84
N LEU A 450 -24.81 -4.80 13.72
CA LEU A 450 -24.80 -5.51 12.44
C LEU A 450 -26.17 -5.45 11.77
N LYS A 451 -27.25 -5.61 12.54
CA LYS A 451 -28.63 -5.44 12.06
C LYS A 451 -28.90 -4.03 11.55
N THR A 452 -28.45 -3.01 12.29
CA THR A 452 -28.57 -1.59 11.90
C THR A 452 -27.83 -1.31 10.59
N ASP A 453 -26.56 -1.69 10.50
CA ASP A 453 -25.72 -1.42 9.33
C ASP A 453 -26.20 -2.20 8.08
N ARG A 454 -26.77 -3.39 8.26
CA ARG A 454 -27.46 -4.12 7.17
C ARG A 454 -28.69 -3.40 6.66
N ALA A 455 -29.52 -2.86 7.56
CA ALA A 455 -30.69 -2.07 7.17
C ALA A 455 -30.26 -0.81 6.41
N GLN A 456 -29.19 -0.15 6.88
CA GLN A 456 -28.59 1.00 6.20
C GLN A 456 -28.07 0.63 4.79
N LEU A 457 -27.34 -0.48 4.64
CA LEU A 457 -26.85 -0.94 3.32
C LEU A 457 -27.98 -1.29 2.36
N ARG A 458 -29.09 -1.86 2.85
CA ARG A 458 -30.29 -2.08 2.03
C ARG A 458 -30.94 -0.78 1.60
N ALA A 459 -31.04 0.21 2.49
CA ALA A 459 -31.55 1.53 2.16
C ALA A 459 -30.67 2.25 1.11
N MET A 460 -29.36 1.99 1.11
CA MET A 460 -28.40 2.47 0.12
C MET A 460 -28.41 1.70 -1.22
N ASN A 461 -29.34 0.75 -1.43
CA ASN A 461 -29.34 -0.17 -2.58
C ASN A 461 -28.02 -0.95 -2.76
N ALA A 462 -27.38 -1.35 -1.66
CA ALA A 462 -26.14 -2.14 -1.65
C ALA A 462 -26.40 -3.58 -1.13
N PRO A 463 -27.11 -4.43 -1.89
CA PRO A 463 -27.52 -5.76 -1.44
C PRO A 463 -26.32 -6.68 -1.15
N THR A 464 -25.25 -6.60 -1.95
CA THR A 464 -24.04 -7.41 -1.75
C THR A 464 -23.38 -7.13 -0.40
N GLY A 465 -23.25 -5.85 -0.03
CA GLY A 465 -22.70 -5.47 1.28
C GLY A 465 -23.57 -5.99 2.43
N ALA A 466 -24.90 -5.86 2.30
CA ALA A 466 -25.84 -6.35 3.30
C ALA A 466 -25.81 -7.88 3.45
N GLU A 467 -25.64 -8.62 2.34
CA GLU A 467 -25.52 -10.08 2.34
C GLU A 467 -24.21 -10.54 2.98
N LEU A 468 -23.10 -9.87 2.72
CA LEU A 468 -21.81 -10.17 3.37
C LEU A 468 -21.91 -10.04 4.89
N LEU A 469 -22.56 -8.98 5.39
CA LEU A 469 -22.78 -8.83 6.83
C LEU A 469 -23.73 -9.91 7.37
N GLU A 470 -24.78 -10.30 6.63
CA GLU A 470 -25.67 -11.39 7.04
C GLU A 470 -24.94 -12.73 7.19
N ARG A 471 -24.06 -13.05 6.24
CA ARG A 471 -23.26 -14.29 6.28
C ARG A 471 -22.33 -14.30 7.50
N ILE A 472 -21.76 -13.17 7.87
CA ILE A 472 -20.94 -13.05 9.09
C ILE A 472 -21.78 -13.24 10.35
N ALA A 473 -22.99 -12.68 10.38
CA ALA A 473 -23.89 -12.79 11.54
C ALA A 473 -24.37 -14.23 11.76
N THR A 474 -24.57 -14.99 10.69
CA THR A 474 -25.07 -16.37 10.73
C THR A 474 -23.94 -17.40 10.85
N HIS A 475 -22.82 -17.16 10.18
CA HIS A 475 -21.71 -18.08 10.04
C HIS A 475 -20.38 -17.33 10.10
N TYR A 476 -19.79 -17.20 11.28
CA TYR A 476 -18.50 -16.55 11.47
C TYR A 476 -17.35 -17.48 11.03
N THR A 477 -16.97 -17.43 9.75
CA THR A 477 -15.97 -18.32 9.14
C THR A 477 -14.93 -17.55 8.34
N ILE A 478 -13.76 -18.18 8.11
CA ILE A 478 -12.69 -17.59 7.30
C ILE A 478 -13.17 -17.18 5.91
N PRO A 479 -13.87 -18.03 5.12
CA PRO A 479 -14.34 -17.64 3.78
C PRO A 479 -15.23 -16.41 3.76
N HIS A 480 -16.11 -16.23 4.76
CA HIS A 480 -17.00 -15.05 4.82
C HIS A 480 -16.23 -13.77 5.14
N ILE A 481 -15.23 -13.82 6.01
CA ILE A 481 -14.40 -12.67 6.34
C ILE A 481 -13.45 -12.34 5.19
N THR A 482 -12.93 -13.35 4.49
CA THR A 482 -12.18 -13.14 3.25
C THR A 482 -13.04 -12.47 2.19
N ALA A 483 -14.30 -12.90 1.99
CA ALA A 483 -15.22 -12.24 1.04
C ALA A 483 -15.48 -10.77 1.42
N LEU A 484 -15.59 -10.47 2.72
CA LEU A 484 -15.66 -9.10 3.23
C LEU A 484 -14.40 -8.29 2.85
N ALA A 485 -13.21 -8.86 3.01
CA ALA A 485 -11.95 -8.23 2.65
C ALA A 485 -11.82 -7.97 1.15
N PHE A 486 -12.27 -8.90 0.30
CA PHE A 486 -12.35 -8.68 -1.16
C PHE A 486 -13.31 -7.55 -1.52
N TYR A 487 -14.48 -7.46 -0.89
CA TYR A 487 -15.41 -6.35 -1.14
C TYR A 487 -14.85 -4.99 -0.72
N CYS A 488 -14.07 -4.94 0.37
CA CYS A 488 -13.54 -3.70 0.92
C CYS A 488 -12.30 -3.18 0.20
N LEU A 489 -11.38 -4.08 -0.16
CA LEU A 489 -10.05 -3.76 -0.68
C LEU A 489 -9.90 -4.16 -2.16
N GLY A 490 -10.87 -4.88 -2.72
CA GLY A 490 -10.94 -5.20 -4.15
C GLY A 490 -11.77 -4.15 -4.88
N ASN A 491 -11.08 -3.24 -5.57
CA ASN A 491 -11.45 -2.61 -6.84
C ASN A 491 -10.36 -1.60 -7.21
#